data_AF-A0A969GEY0-F1
#
_entry.id   AF-A0A969GEY0-F1
#
_cell.length_a   1.000
_cell.length_b   1.000
_cell.length_c   1.000
_cell.angle_alpha   90.00
_cell.angle_beta   90.00
_cell.angle_gamma   90.00
#
_symmetry.space_group_name_H-M   'P 1'
#
loop_
_entity.id
_entity.type
_entity.pdbx_description
1 polymer ?
#
loop_
_entity_poly.entity_id
_entity_poly.type
_entity_poly.pdbx_seq_one_letter_code
_entity_poly.pdbx_strand_id
1 'polypeptide(L)'
;MELVKKYVSFFPPADHPYDVLLDDYEPGMKTAEVQEIFSNLRPKQVELIKAISEAKQVKDKFLHKKYNEDKVWKFSEKIVSKFGYDFNRGRQDKAPHPFETSFGVNDVRITNRYEKENPMATLFSAMHECGHALYELGVNPAYERTALENGT
;
A
#
# COMPACT_ATOMS: atom_id res chain seq x y z
N MET A 1 -25.00 4.62 4.72
CA MET A 1 -24.71 6.02 5.09
C MET A 1 -25.33 6.44 6.42
N GLU A 2 -26.58 6.05 6.72
CA GLU A 2 -27.23 6.38 8.01
C GLU A 2 -26.42 5.93 9.23
N LEU A 3 -25.95 4.67 9.25
CA LEU A 3 -25.16 4.13 10.36
C LEU A 3 -23.84 4.86 10.58
N VAL A 4 -23.18 5.31 9.50
CA VAL A 4 -21.94 6.10 9.59
C VAL A 4 -22.20 7.47 10.21
N LYS A 5 -23.31 8.13 9.83
CA LYS A 5 -23.70 9.40 10.45
C LYS A 5 -24.06 9.21 11.94
N LYS A 6 -24.70 8.09 12.28
CA LYS A 6 -24.96 7.71 13.67
C LYS A 6 -23.66 7.44 14.44
N TYR A 7 -22.68 6.78 13.84
CA TYR A 7 -21.36 6.60 14.42
C TYR A 7 -20.71 7.93 14.77
N VAL A 8 -20.68 8.88 13.83
CA VAL A 8 -20.16 10.25 14.05
C VAL A 8 -20.86 10.94 15.23
N SER A 9 -22.17 10.73 15.42
CA SER A 9 -22.91 11.36 16.53
C SER A 9 -22.52 10.89 17.93
N PHE A 10 -21.74 9.80 18.06
CA PHE A 10 -21.23 9.35 19.35
C PHE A 10 -19.97 10.13 19.81
N PHE A 11 -19.41 10.98 18.95
CA PHE A 11 -18.21 11.76 19.24
C PHE A 11 -18.55 13.24 19.50
N PRO A 12 -17.67 13.98 20.20
CA PRO A 12 -17.81 15.42 20.36
C PRO A 12 -17.86 16.16 19.00
N PRO A 13 -18.44 17.37 18.95
CA PRO A 13 -18.40 18.19 17.74
C PRO A 13 -16.97 18.42 17.24
N ALA A 14 -16.74 18.14 15.96
CA ALA A 14 -15.49 18.43 15.25
C ALA A 14 -15.69 19.62 14.28
N ASP A 15 -14.60 20.15 13.75
CA ASP A 15 -14.62 21.26 12.77
C ASP A 15 -15.43 20.87 11.52
N HIS A 16 -15.30 19.63 11.07
CA HIS A 16 -16.14 19.02 10.04
C HIS A 16 -16.57 17.60 10.47
N PRO A 17 -17.82 17.16 10.22
CA PRO A 17 -18.29 15.82 10.66
C PRO A 17 -17.52 14.64 10.06
N TYR A 18 -16.80 14.86 8.95
CA TYR A 18 -15.92 13.86 8.36
C TYR A 18 -14.59 13.71 9.12
N ASP A 19 -14.16 14.69 9.91
CA ASP A 19 -12.92 14.62 10.68
C ASP A 19 -12.95 13.45 11.66
N VAL A 20 -14.12 13.17 12.25
CA VAL A 20 -14.34 12.00 13.12
C VAL A 20 -14.06 10.68 12.39
N LEU A 21 -14.41 10.60 11.10
CA LEU A 21 -14.17 9.39 10.31
C LEU A 21 -12.75 9.32 9.79
N LEU A 22 -12.10 10.47 9.59
CA LEU A 22 -10.72 10.55 9.11
C LEU A 22 -9.74 10.16 10.21
N ASP A 23 -10.00 10.57 11.45
CA ASP A 23 -9.19 10.27 12.64
C ASP A 23 -9.06 8.75 12.90
N ASP A 24 -10.06 7.95 12.52
CA ASP A 24 -10.01 6.47 12.58
C ASP A 24 -8.90 5.86 11.69
N TYR A 25 -8.45 6.57 10.65
CA TYR A 25 -7.47 6.08 9.68
C TYR A 25 -6.16 6.86 9.68
N GLU A 26 -6.19 8.13 10.07
CA GLU A 26 -5.02 9.00 10.17
C GLU A 26 -5.18 9.93 11.39
N PRO A 27 -4.71 9.50 12.57
CA PRO A 27 -4.93 10.22 13.82
C PRO A 27 -4.45 11.67 13.76
N GLY A 28 -5.35 12.60 14.09
CA GLY A 28 -5.11 14.04 14.13
C GLY A 28 -5.27 14.78 12.80
N MET A 29 -5.43 14.08 11.68
CA MET A 29 -5.60 14.72 10.37
C MET A 29 -7.01 15.32 10.21
N LYS A 30 -7.10 16.55 9.70
CA LYS A 30 -8.37 17.23 9.44
C LYS A 30 -8.70 17.31 7.95
N THR A 31 -10.00 17.41 7.65
CA THR A 31 -10.52 17.65 6.29
C THR A 31 -9.89 18.90 5.66
N ALA A 32 -9.66 19.96 6.45
CA ALA A 32 -9.05 21.20 5.96
C ALA A 32 -7.59 21.02 5.52
N GLU A 33 -6.81 20.21 6.24
CA GLU A 33 -5.41 19.90 5.90
C GLU A 33 -5.33 19.03 4.65
N VAL A 34 -6.22 18.02 4.54
CA VAL A 34 -6.36 17.22 3.32
C VAL A 34 -6.71 18.10 2.12
N GLN A 35 -7.64 19.05 2.27
CA GLN A 35 -7.99 20.00 1.22
C GLN A 35 -6.80 20.87 0.80
N GLU A 36 -5.97 21.32 1.74
CA GLU A 36 -4.76 22.07 1.46
C GLU A 36 -3.74 21.23 0.66
N ILE A 37 -3.50 19.98 1.08
CA ILE A 37 -2.62 19.04 0.37
C ILE A 37 -3.08 18.87 -1.09
N PHE A 38 -4.37 18.57 -1.30
CA PHE A 38 -4.90 18.40 -2.66
C PHE A 38 -4.88 19.69 -3.48
N SER A 39 -5.13 20.84 -2.85
CA SER A 39 -5.08 22.14 -3.53
C SER A 39 -3.66 22.47 -4.03
N ASN A 40 -2.64 22.02 -3.30
CA ASN A 40 -1.23 22.18 -3.67
C ASN A 40 -0.74 21.14 -4.68
N LEU A 41 -1.17 19.88 -4.57
CA LEU A 41 -0.70 18.78 -5.43
C LEU A 41 -1.41 18.76 -6.79
N ARG A 42 -2.72 19.01 -6.82
CA ARG A 42 -3.53 18.85 -8.04
C ARG A 42 -3.06 19.72 -9.21
N PRO A 43 -2.82 21.03 -9.06
CA PRO A 43 -2.38 21.86 -10.19
C PRO A 43 -1.06 21.36 -10.79
N LYS A 44 -0.10 20.99 -9.92
CA LYS A 44 1.22 20.48 -10.33
C LYS A 44 1.12 19.14 -11.07
N GLN A 45 0.30 18.23 -10.56
CA GLN A 45 0.08 16.93 -11.22
C GLN A 45 -0.63 17.09 -12.57
N VAL A 46 -1.61 17.98 -12.68
CA VAL A 46 -2.29 18.27 -13.95
C VAL A 46 -1.32 18.82 -14.99
N GLU A 47 -0.48 19.78 -14.61
CA GLU A 47 0.56 20.33 -15.49
C GLU A 47 1.57 19.25 -15.93
N LEU A 48 2.04 18.43 -14.98
CA LEU A 48 2.98 17.36 -15.27
C LEU A 48 2.38 16.31 -16.22
N ILE A 49 1.14 15.87 -15.99
CA ILE A 49 0.46 14.90 -16.86
C ILE A 49 0.27 15.49 -18.26
N LYS A 50 -0.09 16.78 -18.37
CA LYS A 50 -0.21 17.46 -19.66
C LYS A 50 1.13 17.44 -20.41
N ALA A 51 2.21 17.86 -19.75
CA ALA A 51 3.55 17.87 -20.33
C ALA A 51 3.99 16.46 -20.78
N ILE A 52 3.73 15.43 -19.98
CA ILE A 52 4.04 14.04 -20.33
C ILE A 52 3.20 13.58 -21.53
N SER A 53 1.92 13.94 -21.60
CA SER A 53 1.02 13.52 -22.68
C SER A 53 1.38 14.16 -24.03
N GLU A 54 1.91 15.38 -24.03
CA GLU A 54 2.36 16.11 -25.21
C GLU A 54 3.76 15.64 -25.67
N ALA A 55 4.52 14.98 -24.79
CA ALA A 55 5.82 14.44 -25.10
C ALA A 55 5.74 13.13 -25.91
N LYS A 56 6.87 12.77 -26.52
CA LYS A 56 7.03 11.48 -27.21
C LYS A 56 6.93 10.33 -26.20
N GLN A 57 5.95 9.46 -26.39
CA GLN A 57 5.72 8.31 -25.51
C GLN A 57 6.82 7.25 -25.65
N VAL A 58 7.12 6.57 -24.54
CA VAL A 58 8.07 5.45 -24.48
C VAL A 58 7.52 4.24 -25.24
N LYS A 59 8.43 3.43 -25.80
CA LYS A 59 8.05 2.15 -26.43
C LYS A 59 8.02 1.06 -25.35
N ASP A 60 6.87 0.83 -24.76
CA ASP A 60 6.68 -0.11 -23.63
C ASP A 60 6.17 -1.50 -24.04
N LYS A 61 5.94 -1.75 -25.34
CA LYS A 61 5.41 -3.03 -25.86
C LYS A 61 6.13 -4.29 -25.36
N PHE A 62 7.39 -4.17 -24.96
CA PHE A 62 8.13 -5.31 -24.39
C PHE A 62 7.62 -5.69 -22.99
N LEU A 63 7.13 -4.73 -22.20
CA LEU A 63 6.55 -4.94 -20.88
C LEU A 63 5.20 -5.66 -20.93
N HIS A 64 4.48 -5.61 -22.06
CA HIS A 64 3.13 -6.18 -22.21
C HIS A 64 3.09 -7.54 -22.93
N LYS A 65 4.23 -8.25 -22.95
CA LYS A 65 4.31 -9.59 -23.54
C LYS A 65 3.90 -10.66 -22.54
N LYS A 66 3.66 -11.87 -23.03
CA LYS A 66 3.49 -13.05 -22.18
C LYS A 66 4.84 -13.48 -21.63
N TYR A 67 5.01 -13.35 -20.32
CA TYR A 67 6.15 -13.90 -19.60
C TYR A 67 5.80 -15.27 -19.03
N ASN A 68 6.82 -16.01 -18.60
CA ASN A 68 6.60 -17.27 -17.89
C ASN A 68 6.33 -16.96 -16.42
N GLU A 69 5.20 -17.43 -15.89
CA GLU A 69 4.77 -17.18 -14.53
C GLU A 69 5.84 -17.54 -13.49
N ASP A 70 6.37 -18.76 -13.55
CA ASP A 70 7.37 -19.23 -12.57
C ASP A 70 8.63 -18.35 -12.56
N LYS A 71 9.06 -17.87 -13.73
CA LYS A 71 10.21 -16.96 -13.84
C LYS A 71 9.92 -15.60 -13.23
N VAL A 72 8.72 -15.03 -13.47
CA VAL A 72 8.30 -13.74 -12.88
C VAL A 72 8.13 -13.89 -11.38
N TRP A 73 7.54 -14.99 -10.91
CA TRP A 73 7.32 -15.28 -9.51
C TRP A 73 8.63 -15.43 -8.74
N LYS A 74 9.57 -16.25 -9.24
CA LYS A 74 10.90 -16.38 -8.62
C LYS A 74 11.68 -15.05 -8.64
N PHE A 75 11.43 -14.21 -9.65
CA PHE A 75 12.04 -12.89 -9.71
C PHE A 75 11.43 -11.94 -8.68
N SER A 76 10.11 -11.98 -8.45
CA SER A 76 9.48 -11.18 -7.40
C SER A 76 9.98 -11.57 -6.01
N GLU A 77 10.09 -12.87 -5.72
CA GLU A 77 10.71 -13.38 -4.48
C GLU A 77 12.14 -12.87 -4.30
N LYS A 78 12.94 -12.90 -5.37
CA LYS A 78 14.31 -12.37 -5.35
C LYS A 78 14.36 -10.86 -5.07
N ILE A 79 13.42 -10.08 -5.59
CA ILE A 79 13.34 -8.63 -5.35
C ILE A 79 13.02 -8.36 -3.88
N VAL A 80 11.98 -9.00 -3.33
CA VAL A 80 11.58 -8.74 -1.94
C VAL A 80 12.63 -9.22 -0.95
N SER A 81 13.33 -10.34 -1.22
CA SER A 81 14.53 -10.73 -0.46
C SER A 81 15.62 -9.66 -0.48
N LYS A 82 15.78 -8.94 -1.60
CA LYS A 82 16.79 -7.87 -1.72
C LYS A 82 16.39 -6.59 -1.00
N PHE A 83 15.10 -6.32 -0.84
CA PHE A 83 14.61 -5.23 0.01
C PHE A 83 14.78 -5.56 1.51
N GLY A 84 14.85 -6.84 1.85
CA GLY A 84 15.11 -7.31 3.22
C GLY A 84 13.98 -8.14 3.82
N TYR A 85 13.00 -8.57 3.01
CA TYR A 85 11.91 -9.43 3.50
C TYR A 85 12.46 -10.76 4.02
N ASP A 86 12.13 -11.09 5.27
CA ASP A 86 12.59 -12.30 5.94
C ASP A 86 11.59 -13.45 5.76
N PHE A 87 11.91 -14.36 4.84
CA PHE A 87 11.11 -15.57 4.58
C PHE A 87 11.09 -16.58 5.74
N ASN A 88 11.87 -16.39 6.82
CA ASN A 88 11.71 -17.18 8.04
C ASN A 88 10.61 -16.62 8.96
N ARG A 89 10.21 -15.37 8.74
CA ARG A 89 9.17 -14.64 9.50
C ARG A 89 7.98 -14.28 8.62
N GLY A 90 7.82 -14.96 7.48
CA GLY A 90 6.82 -14.62 6.48
C GLY A 90 6.88 -15.51 5.25
N ARG A 91 5.96 -15.29 4.31
CA ARG A 91 5.90 -15.95 3.00
C ARG A 91 5.10 -15.12 1.99
N GLN A 92 5.31 -15.41 0.71
CA GLN A 92 4.53 -14.83 -0.40
C GLN A 92 3.58 -15.87 -1.01
N ASP A 93 2.31 -15.50 -1.19
CA ASP A 93 1.26 -16.37 -1.77
C ASP A 93 0.45 -15.72 -2.87
N LYS A 94 -0.36 -16.52 -3.59
CA LYS A 94 -1.28 -16.01 -4.60
C LYS A 94 -2.60 -15.57 -3.98
N ALA A 95 -3.05 -14.36 -4.32
CA ALA A 95 -4.39 -13.88 -4.02
C ALA A 95 -4.99 -13.10 -5.21
N PRO A 96 -6.33 -13.05 -5.35
CA PRO A 96 -6.97 -12.21 -6.37
C PRO A 96 -6.68 -10.72 -6.18
N HIS A 97 -6.50 -10.28 -4.94
CA HIS A 97 -6.09 -8.93 -4.59
C HIS A 97 -4.88 -9.06 -3.66
N PRO A 98 -3.71 -8.54 -4.06
CA PRO A 98 -2.55 -8.46 -3.19
C PRO A 98 -2.83 -7.67 -1.91
N PHE A 99 -2.25 -8.11 -0.81
CA PHE A 99 -2.29 -7.49 0.50
C PHE A 99 -1.15 -8.04 1.36
N GLU A 100 -0.81 -7.30 2.41
CA GLU A 100 0.01 -7.73 3.54
C GLU A 100 -0.90 -8.00 4.75
N THR A 101 -0.51 -8.96 5.59
CA THR A 101 -1.13 -9.16 6.89
C THR A 101 -0.15 -9.75 7.91
N SER A 102 -0.16 -9.19 9.11
CA SER A 102 0.63 -9.64 10.25
C SER A 102 -0.21 -10.51 11.19
N PHE A 103 0.31 -11.69 11.53
CA PHE A 103 -0.23 -12.58 12.57
C PHE A 103 0.52 -12.45 13.91
N GLY A 104 1.56 -11.62 13.93
CA GLY A 104 2.43 -11.34 15.07
C GLY A 104 3.83 -10.94 14.60
N VAL A 105 4.68 -10.48 15.52
CA VAL A 105 6.02 -9.95 15.19
C VAL A 105 6.93 -10.91 14.40
N ASN A 106 6.62 -12.21 14.31
CA ASN A 106 7.41 -13.20 13.55
C ASN A 106 6.62 -13.91 12.43
N ASP A 107 5.42 -13.44 12.07
CA ASP A 107 4.63 -14.03 10.97
C ASP A 107 3.90 -12.93 10.19
N VAL A 108 4.63 -12.29 9.28
CA VAL A 108 4.18 -11.18 8.43
C VAL A 108 4.11 -11.68 6.99
N ARG A 109 2.91 -11.85 6.45
CA ARG A 109 2.69 -12.52 5.16
C ARG A 109 2.26 -11.52 4.10
N ILE A 110 2.75 -11.73 2.89
CA ILE A 110 2.35 -10.95 1.72
C ILE A 110 1.66 -11.86 0.71
N THR A 111 0.73 -11.29 -0.03
CA THR A 111 0.13 -11.94 -1.19
C THR A 111 0.43 -11.14 -2.46
N ASN A 112 0.40 -11.81 -3.60
CA ASN A 112 0.71 -11.23 -4.89
C ASN A 112 -0.17 -11.89 -5.97
N ARG A 113 -0.23 -11.28 -7.15
CA ARG A 113 -0.99 -11.77 -8.29
C ARG A 113 -0.11 -11.80 -9.54
N TYR A 114 -0.09 -12.94 -10.21
CA TYR A 114 0.53 -13.05 -11.52
C TYR A 114 -0.35 -12.43 -12.61
N GLU A 115 0.23 -11.50 -13.37
CA GLU A 115 -0.41 -10.79 -14.47
C GLU A 115 0.24 -11.19 -15.79
N LYS A 116 -0.45 -12.04 -16.54
CA LYS A 116 0.09 -12.72 -17.73
C LYS A 116 0.65 -11.79 -18.79
N GLU A 117 0.01 -10.63 -18.96
CA GLU A 117 0.36 -9.63 -19.99
C GLU A 117 0.89 -8.34 -19.36
N ASN A 118 1.13 -8.32 -18.05
CA ASN A 118 1.69 -7.17 -17.34
C ASN A 118 2.57 -7.63 -16.15
N PRO A 119 3.72 -8.27 -16.40
CA PRO A 119 4.66 -8.67 -15.35
C PRO A 119 5.04 -7.52 -14.41
N MET A 120 5.05 -6.27 -14.87
CA MET A 120 5.35 -5.13 -14.01
C MET A 120 4.32 -4.97 -12.90
N ALA A 121 3.04 -5.23 -13.17
CA ALA A 121 2.01 -5.22 -12.12
C ALA A 121 2.29 -6.28 -11.04
N THR A 122 2.72 -7.50 -11.41
CA THR A 122 3.14 -8.53 -10.45
C THR A 122 4.37 -8.11 -9.63
N LEU A 123 5.36 -7.50 -10.28
CA LEU A 123 6.58 -7.08 -9.58
C LEU A 123 6.31 -5.90 -8.64
N PHE A 124 5.59 -4.87 -9.11
CA PHE A 124 5.23 -3.72 -8.28
C PHE A 124 4.28 -4.08 -7.14
N SER A 125 3.36 -5.02 -7.37
CA SER A 125 2.55 -5.56 -6.28
C SER A 125 3.42 -6.22 -5.21
N ALA A 126 4.37 -7.08 -5.59
CA ALA A 126 5.29 -7.70 -4.63
C ALA A 126 6.07 -6.66 -3.83
N MET A 127 6.58 -5.63 -4.53
CA MET A 127 7.33 -4.54 -3.91
C MET A 127 6.46 -3.69 -2.97
N HIS A 128 5.20 -3.45 -3.34
CA HIS A 128 4.24 -2.71 -2.51
C HIS A 128 3.94 -3.44 -1.21
N GLU A 129 3.50 -4.70 -1.28
CA GLU A 129 3.19 -5.48 -0.08
C GLU A 129 4.44 -5.74 0.77
N CYS A 130 5.60 -5.93 0.14
CA CYS A 130 6.87 -6.01 0.85
C CYS A 130 7.16 -4.72 1.64
N GLY A 131 6.78 -3.54 1.14
CA GLY A 131 6.93 -2.28 1.87
C GLY A 131 6.17 -2.30 3.19
N HIS A 132 4.89 -2.69 3.16
CA HIS A 132 4.08 -2.89 4.36
C HIS A 132 4.73 -3.93 5.29
N ALA A 133 5.16 -5.05 4.73
CA ALA A 133 5.73 -6.12 5.54
C ALA A 133 7.06 -5.73 6.21
N LEU A 134 7.89 -4.92 5.56
CA LEU A 134 9.13 -4.43 6.16
C LEU A 134 8.87 -3.49 7.33
N TYR A 135 7.78 -2.74 7.28
CA TYR A 135 7.37 -1.90 8.40
C TYR A 135 7.01 -2.75 9.62
N GLU A 136 6.14 -3.74 9.44
CA GLU A 136 5.72 -4.68 10.50
C GLU A 136 6.89 -5.54 11.01
N LEU A 137 7.73 -6.08 10.11
CA LEU A 137 8.92 -6.85 10.50
C LEU A 137 9.98 -6.02 11.24
N GLY A 138 9.92 -4.69 11.08
CA GLY A 138 10.79 -3.72 11.73
C GLY A 138 10.36 -3.32 13.15
N VAL A 139 9.17 -3.73 13.60
CA VAL A 139 8.72 -3.48 14.97
C VAL A 139 9.67 -4.17 15.98
N ASN A 140 9.95 -3.48 17.09
CA ASN A 140 10.75 -4.03 18.17
C ASN A 140 10.03 -5.23 18.81
N PRO A 141 10.63 -6.44 18.84
CA PRO A 141 10.00 -7.62 19.45
C PRO A 141 9.60 -7.45 20.92
N ALA A 142 10.20 -6.51 21.65
CA ALA A 142 9.81 -6.18 23.02
C ALA A 142 8.39 -5.58 23.14
N TYR A 143 7.79 -5.14 22.03
CA TYR A 143 6.43 -4.60 21.99
C TYR A 143 5.37 -5.63 21.61
N GLU A 144 5.75 -6.89 21.40
CA GLU A 144 4.79 -7.97 21.13
C GLU A 144 3.70 -8.00 22.22
N ARG A 145 2.44 -8.07 21.75
CA ARG A 145 1.18 -8.05 22.50
C ARG A 145 0.94 -6.78 23.31
N THR A 146 1.48 -5.66 22.83
CA THR A 146 1.20 -4.32 23.38
C THR A 146 0.48 -3.46 22.36
N ALA A 147 -0.01 -2.29 22.79
CA ALA A 147 -0.57 -1.29 21.87
C ALA A 147 0.49 -0.66 20.91
N LEU A 148 1.75 -1.06 21.02
CA LEU A 148 2.88 -0.59 20.20
C LEU A 148 3.44 -1.70 19.28
N GLU A 149 2.76 -2.85 19.18
CA GLU A 149 3.19 -3.99 18.34
C GLU A 149 3.05 -3.71 16.84
N ASN A 150 2.38 -2.63 16.45
CA ASN A 150 2.05 -2.34 15.06
C ASN A 150 2.36 -0.88 14.78
N GLY A 151 2.54 -0.54 13.51
CA GLY A 151 2.87 0.81 13.11
C GLY A 151 1.74 1.62 12.46
N THR A 152 0.52 1.11 12.47
CA THR A 152 -0.67 1.79 11.94
C THR A 152 -1.60 2.21 13.07
#